data_AF-A0A149ZI67-F1
#
_entry.id   AF-A0A149ZI67-F1
#
_cell.length_a   1.000
_cell.length_b   1.000
_cell.length_c   1.000
_cell.angle_alpha   90.00
_cell.angle_beta   90.00
_cell.angle_gamma   90.00
#
_symmetry.space_group_name_H-M   'P 1'
#
loop_
_entity.id
_entity.type
_entity.pdbx_description
1 polymer ?
#
loop_
_entity_poly.entity_id
_entity_poly.type
_entity_poly.pdbx_seq_one_letter_code
_entity_poly.pdbx_strand_id
1 'polypeptide(L)'
;MTRGETQMVAPTNTAKRSGKPSAHSRVGMQVRLVPRGPAPTSPWVQITMVVPSRTRVCWMVSHFDGAVDIWPVHPTNAVYQFRSPTSHPSASE
;
A
#
# COMPACT_ATOMS: atom_id res chain seq x y z
N MET A 1 0.49 -49.14 -34.68
CA MET A 1 1.43 -48.45 -33.77
C MET A 1 1.93 -47.25 -34.56
N THR A 2 1.70 -45.97 -34.22
CA THR A 2 1.77 -45.29 -32.92
C THR A 2 0.87 -44.04 -32.94
N ARG A 3 0.45 -43.61 -31.74
CA ARG A 3 -0.58 -42.61 -31.41
C ARG A 3 -0.19 -41.17 -31.77
N GLY A 4 -1.22 -40.36 -32.04
CA GLY A 4 -1.13 -38.91 -32.25
C GLY A 4 -0.76 -38.13 -30.99
N GLU A 5 -0.11 -37.00 -31.22
CA GLU A 5 0.38 -36.08 -30.20
C GLU A 5 -0.58 -34.88 -30.13
N THR A 6 -1.41 -34.84 -29.09
CA THR A 6 -2.24 -33.66 -28.76
C THR A 6 -1.34 -32.65 -28.06
N GLN A 7 -1.03 -31.56 -28.75
CA GLN A 7 -0.31 -30.42 -28.18
C GLN A 7 -1.25 -29.67 -27.23
N MET A 8 -1.03 -29.80 -25.92
CA MET A 8 -1.71 -28.96 -24.91
C MET A 8 -1.12 -27.55 -24.95
N VAL A 9 -1.86 -26.60 -25.54
CA VAL A 9 -1.56 -25.18 -25.41
C VAL A 9 -2.13 -24.70 -24.09
N ALA A 10 -1.25 -24.39 -23.13
CA ALA A 10 -1.65 -23.81 -21.86
C ALA A 10 -2.33 -22.45 -22.08
N PRO A 11 -3.49 -22.16 -21.47
CA PRO A 11 -4.11 -20.85 -21.60
C PRO A 11 -3.28 -19.82 -20.83
N THR A 12 -2.60 -18.93 -21.55
CA THR A 12 -1.97 -17.73 -21.00
C THR A 12 -3.09 -16.81 -20.52
N ASN A 13 -3.47 -16.94 -19.24
CA ASN A 13 -4.42 -16.04 -18.60
C ASN A 13 -3.74 -14.69 -18.37
N THR A 14 -3.66 -13.87 -19.42
CA THR A 14 -3.33 -12.45 -19.32
C THR A 14 -4.54 -11.67 -18.79
N ALA A 15 -4.98 -12.00 -17.57
CA ALA A 15 -5.84 -11.11 -16.82
C ALA A 15 -5.00 -9.88 -16.45
N LYS A 16 -5.16 -8.80 -17.21
CA LYS A 16 -4.76 -7.46 -16.80
C LYS A 16 -5.50 -7.15 -15.50
N ARG A 17 -4.89 -7.48 -14.35
CA ARG A 17 -5.28 -6.89 -13.07
C ARG A 17 -5.10 -5.40 -13.25
N SER A 18 -6.21 -4.70 -13.47
CA SER A 18 -6.36 -3.29 -13.12
C SER A 18 -6.14 -3.21 -11.61
N GLY A 19 -4.86 -3.30 -11.23
CA GLY A 19 -4.43 -3.55 -9.87
C GLY A 19 -4.45 -2.22 -9.17
N LYS A 20 -5.29 -2.10 -8.14
CA LYS A 20 -5.06 -1.10 -7.09
C LYS A 20 -3.57 -1.13 -6.76
N PRO A 21 -2.89 0.04 -6.64
CA PRO A 21 -1.47 0.09 -6.34
C PRO A 21 -1.19 -0.82 -5.14
N SER A 22 -0.20 -1.71 -5.29
CA SER A 22 0.13 -2.67 -4.24
C SER A 22 0.51 -1.91 -2.97
N ALA A 23 0.27 -2.50 -1.79
CA ALA A 23 0.65 -1.86 -0.53
C ALA A 23 2.13 -1.43 -0.50
N HIS A 24 2.99 -2.19 -1.17
CA HIS A 24 4.42 -1.91 -1.29
C HIS A 24 4.74 -0.65 -2.11
N SER A 25 3.93 -0.33 -3.13
CA SER A 25 4.19 0.85 -3.98
C SER A 25 3.89 2.18 -3.28
N ARG A 26 3.39 2.14 -2.03
CA ARG A 26 3.12 3.32 -1.20
C ARG A 26 4.18 3.56 -0.13
N VAL A 27 5.14 2.65 0.04
CA VAL A 27 6.27 2.85 0.95
C VAL A 27 7.05 4.11 0.55
N GLY A 28 7.40 4.93 1.53
CA GLY A 28 8.03 6.25 1.35
C GLY A 28 7.05 7.40 1.13
N MET A 29 5.76 7.14 0.87
CA MET A 29 4.77 8.21 0.73
C MET A 29 4.31 8.74 2.10
N GLN A 30 3.89 10.00 2.12
CA GLN A 30 3.13 10.54 3.25
C GLN A 30 1.66 10.18 3.09
N VAL A 31 1.04 9.73 4.18
CA VAL A 31 -0.36 9.29 4.24
C VAL A 31 -1.06 9.93 5.43
N ARG A 32 -2.37 10.15 5.31
CA ARG A 32 -3.25 10.46 6.45
C ARG A 32 -4.61 9.78 6.30
N LEU A 33 -5.24 9.49 7.43
CA LEU A 33 -6.61 9.02 7.52
C LEU A 33 -7.57 10.21 7.52
N VAL A 34 -8.52 10.19 6.60
CA VAL A 34 -9.69 11.08 6.60
C VAL A 34 -10.91 10.24 6.98
N PRO A 35 -11.48 10.40 8.19
CA PRO A 35 -12.67 9.69 8.60
C PRO A 35 -13.86 9.99 7.67
N ARG A 36 -14.75 9.01 7.50
CA ARG A 36 -16.03 9.22 6.78
C ARG A 36 -17.11 9.86 7.65
N GLY A 37 -16.94 9.83 8.97
CA GLY A 37 -17.85 10.44 9.95
C GLY A 37 -17.26 11.69 10.61
N PRO A 38 -17.90 12.23 11.66
CA PRO A 38 -17.53 13.48 12.32
C PRO A 38 -16.34 13.29 13.30
N ALA A 39 -15.23 12.77 12.80
CA ALA A 39 -13.98 12.60 13.55
C ALA A 39 -12.86 13.42 12.91
N PRO A 40 -11.87 13.88 13.70
CA PRO A 40 -10.77 14.68 13.17
C PRO A 40 -9.93 13.87 12.17
N THR A 41 -9.45 14.55 11.13
CA THR A 41 -8.47 13.98 10.20
C THR A 41 -7.15 13.77 10.91
N SER A 42 -6.48 12.65 10.66
CA SER A 42 -5.19 12.36 11.27
C SER A 42 -4.10 13.33 10.78
N PRO A 43 -3.00 13.49 11.52
CA PRO A 43 -1.80 14.12 10.98
C PRO A 43 -1.25 13.35 9.77
N TRP A 44 -0.39 14.00 9.00
CA TRP A 44 0.41 13.36 7.97
C TRP A 44 1.52 12.53 8.62
N VAL A 45 1.63 11.27 8.23
CA VAL A 45 2.64 10.30 8.68
C VAL A 45 3.30 9.66 7.46
N GLN A 46 4.48 9.06 7.61
CA GLN A 46 5.17 8.40 6.51
C GLN A 46 4.95 6.89 6.54
N ILE A 47 4.69 6.26 5.40
CA ILE A 47 4.65 4.79 5.28
C ILE A 47 6.08 4.28 5.22
N THR A 48 6.50 3.51 6.21
CA THR A 48 7.88 3.02 6.32
C THR A 48 8.04 1.64 5.72
N MET A 49 7.07 0.75 5.96
CA MET A 49 7.10 -0.61 5.40
C MET A 49 5.71 -1.24 5.40
N VAL A 50 5.58 -2.33 4.65
CA VAL A 50 4.42 -3.22 4.73
C VAL A 50 4.72 -4.29 5.78
N VAL A 51 3.77 -4.52 6.69
CA VAL A 51 3.87 -5.57 7.71
C VAL A 51 2.73 -6.59 7.52
N PRO A 52 3.04 -7.89 7.56
CA PRO A 52 2.00 -8.91 7.59
C PRO A 52 1.29 -8.88 8.95
N SER A 53 -0.04 -8.94 8.94
CA SER A 53 -0.86 -9.21 10.11
C SER A 53 -1.69 -10.47 9.86
N ARG A 54 -2.13 -11.15 10.92
CA ARG A 54 -2.80 -12.47 10.88
C ARG A 54 -3.91 -12.59 9.82
N THR A 55 -4.64 -11.51 9.56
CA THR A 55 -5.79 -11.52 8.65
C THR A 55 -5.76 -10.45 7.56
N ARG A 56 -4.76 -9.55 7.57
CA ARG A 56 -4.72 -8.41 6.65
C ARG A 56 -3.31 -7.86 6.47
N VAL A 57 -3.12 -7.12 5.39
CA VAL A 57 -1.89 -6.37 5.15
C VAL A 57 -2.02 -5.00 5.81
N CYS A 58 -0.98 -4.60 6.54
CA CYS A 58 -0.91 -3.30 7.17
C CYS A 58 0.34 -2.55 6.70
N TRP A 59 0.31 -1.24 6.88
CA TRP A 59 1.49 -0.39 6.86
C TRP A 59 1.97 -0.14 8.28
N MET A 60 3.28 -0.14 8.46
CA MET A 60 3.91 0.56 9.56
C MET A 60 4.11 2.01 9.14
N VAL A 61 3.63 2.95 9.96
CA VAL A 61 3.75 4.39 9.71
C VAL A 61 4.55 5.07 10.80
N SER A 62 5.38 6.05 10.42
CA SER A 62 6.16 6.87 11.36
C SER A 62 5.63 8.29 11.41
N HIS A 63 5.50 8.80 12.63
CA HIS A 63 5.10 10.16 12.96
C HIS A 63 6.33 11.06 13.04
N PHE A 64 6.13 12.38 12.95
CA PHE A 64 7.22 13.35 13.02
C PHE A 64 7.90 13.41 14.40
N ASP A 65 7.16 13.06 15.46
CA ASP A 65 7.67 12.96 16.83
C ASP A 65 8.42 11.65 17.11
N GLY A 66 8.58 10.78 16.11
CA GLY A 66 9.24 9.48 16.23
C GLY A 66 8.32 8.34 16.67
N ALA A 67 7.03 8.60 16.95
CA ALA A 67 6.07 7.53 17.23
C ALA A 67 5.83 6.66 15.99
N VAL A 68 5.53 5.38 16.20
CA VAL A 68 5.26 4.41 15.14
C VAL A 68 3.94 3.71 15.40
N ASP A 69 3.10 3.63 14.38
CA ASP A 69 1.79 2.99 14.42
C ASP A 69 1.62 1.98 13.29
N ILE A 70 0.64 1.07 13.45
CA ILE A 70 0.29 0.08 12.43
C ILE A 70 -1.11 0.35 11.89
N TRP A 71 -1.21 0.68 10.60
CA TRP A 71 -2.45 1.08 9.93
C TRP A 71 -2.87 0.05 8.87
N PRO A 72 -4.15 -0.36 8.80
CA PRO A 72 -4.61 -1.34 7.82
C PRO A 72 -4.65 -0.74 6.41
N VAL A 73 -4.12 -1.42 5.38
CA VAL A 73 -4.14 -0.90 3.99
C VAL A 73 -5.55 -0.59 3.47
N HIS A 74 -6.56 -1.25 4.04
CA HIS A 74 -7.98 -1.05 3.75
C HIS A 74 -8.74 -0.70 5.03
N PRO A 75 -8.87 0.59 5.38
CA PRO A 75 -9.60 1.03 6.55
C PRO A 75 -11.11 0.98 6.27
N THR A 76 -11.91 0.54 7.24
CA THR A 76 -13.36 0.38 7.07
C THR A 76 -14.11 1.72 7.10
N ASN A 77 -13.70 2.63 8.00
CA ASN A 77 -14.47 3.86 8.32
C ASN A 77 -13.76 5.15 7.89
N ALA A 78 -12.76 5.05 7.01
CA ALA A 78 -11.95 6.18 6.58
C ALA A 78 -11.52 6.00 5.12
N VAL A 79 -10.89 7.02 4.56
CA VAL A 79 -10.14 6.96 3.31
C VAL A 79 -8.72 7.47 3.55
N TYR A 80 -7.77 6.92 2.80
CA TYR A 80 -6.41 7.43 2.81
C TYR A 80 -6.24 8.54 1.79
N GLN A 81 -5.62 9.63 2.21
CA GLN A 81 -5.02 10.60 1.30
C GLN A 81 -3.51 10.41 1.29
N PHE A 82 -2.92 10.53 0.12
CA PHE A 82 -1.48 10.34 -0.08
C PHE A 82 -0.88 11.59 -0.72
N ARG A 83 0.38 11.86 -0.40
CA ARG A 83 1.22 12.80 -1.13
C ARG A 83 2.64 12.26 -1.24
N SER A 84 3.37 12.75 -2.24
CA SER A 84 4.80 12.48 -2.37
C SER A 84 5.52 12.87 -1.08
N PRO A 85 6.61 12.16 -0.71
CA PRO A 85 7.46 12.64 0.36
C PRO A 85 7.88 14.06 0.02
N THR A 86 7.81 14.96 1.00
CA THR A 86 8.52 16.23 0.88
C THR A 86 9.97 15.86 0.69
N SER A 87 10.54 16.16 -0.47
CA SER A 87 11.99 16.24 -0.61
C SER A 87 12.42 17.24 0.45
N HIS A 88 12.96 16.72 1.55
CA HIS A 88 13.74 17.57 2.44
C HIS A 88 14.77 18.20 1.50
N PRO A 89 14.86 19.54 1.38
CA PRO A 89 16.04 20.10 0.76
C PRO A 89 17.18 19.53 1.58
N SER A 90 17.98 18.65 0.97
CA SER A 90 19.25 18.26 1.56
C SER A 90 19.90 19.58 1.96
N ALA A 91 20.16 19.74 3.25
CA ALA A 91 21.02 20.82 3.70
C ALA A 91 22.29 20.66 2.87
N SER A 92 22.51 21.58 1.94
CA SER A 92 23.82 21.79 1.36
C SER A 92 24.70 22.21 2.51
N GLU A 93 25.52 21.27 2.99
CA GLU A 93 26.71 21.60 3.78
C GLU A 93 27.83 22.06 2.82
#